data_AF-A0A7I7ZM50-F1
#
_entry.id   AF-A0A7I7ZM50-F1
#
_cell.length_a   1.000
_cell.length_b   1.000
_cell.length_c   1.000
_cell.angle_alpha   90.00
_cell.angle_beta   90.00
_cell.angle_gamma   90.00
#
_symmetry.space_group_name_H-M   'P 1'
#
loop_
_entity.id
_entity.type
_entity.pdbx_description
1 polymer ?
#
loop_
_entity_poly.entity_id
_entity_poly.type
_entity_poly.pdbx_seq_one_letter_code
_entity_poly.pdbx_strand_id
1 'polypeptide(L)'
;MLLAAAVLPVLSAPTVHADAAAYLIGVTVRPGYNFPNADAALGYGYGICDKVAAGQPFAQVMGDVRGDFGTDDDYQASYLISQAVGELCPAQIWQLRNSAAHYQSPPGVHP
;
A
#
# COMPACT_ATOMS: atom_id res chain seq x y z
N MET A 1 57.50 3.57 -0.55
CA MET A 1 56.20 2.92 -0.32
C MET A 1 55.24 3.96 0.22
N LEU A 2 54.26 4.38 -0.58
CA LEU A 2 53.10 5.15 -0.11
C LEU A 2 51.86 4.31 -0.42
N LEU A 3 51.20 3.79 0.61
CA LEU A 3 49.87 3.21 0.49
C LEU A 3 48.85 4.35 0.49
N ALA A 4 48.14 4.53 -0.62
CA ALA A 4 46.94 5.37 -0.66
C ALA A 4 45.75 4.52 -0.21
N ALA A 5 45.15 4.85 0.93
CA ALA A 5 43.90 4.25 1.37
C ALA A 5 42.74 4.83 0.55
N ALA A 6 42.10 3.99 -0.26
CA ALA A 6 40.88 4.37 -0.99
C ALA A 6 39.69 4.35 -0.01
N VAL A 7 39.09 5.53 0.23
CA VAL A 7 37.83 5.66 0.97
C VAL A 7 36.70 5.48 -0.04
N LEU A 8 35.95 4.38 0.04
CA LEU A 8 34.77 4.15 -0.77
C LEU A 8 33.57 4.89 -0.14
N PRO A 9 32.85 5.74 -0.87
CA PRO A 9 31.64 6.38 -0.36
C PRO A 9 30.54 5.31 -0.21
N VAL A 10 29.98 5.21 0.99
CA VAL A 10 28.80 4.39 1.25
C VAL A 10 27.58 5.16 0.74
N LEU A 11 26.99 4.72 -0.38
CA LEU A 11 25.69 5.22 -0.82
C LEU A 11 24.62 4.65 0.10
N SER A 12 24.08 5.47 1.00
CA SER A 12 22.86 5.14 1.72
C SER A 12 21.68 5.22 0.74
N ALA A 13 20.95 4.11 0.56
CA ALA A 13 19.67 4.16 -0.15
C ALA A 13 18.70 5.08 0.64
N PRO A 14 17.84 5.86 -0.04
CA PRO A 14 16.82 6.63 0.66
C PRO A 14 15.93 5.69 1.47
N THR A 15 15.84 5.94 2.77
CA THR A 15 14.90 5.26 3.66
C THR A 15 13.51 5.83 3.39
N VAL A 16 12.67 5.08 2.69
CA VAL A 16 11.23 5.36 2.64
C VAL A 16 10.68 4.96 4.01
N HIS A 17 10.27 5.96 4.80
CA HIS A 17 9.63 5.75 6.08
C HIS A 17 8.13 5.63 5.92
N ALA A 18 7.51 4.93 6.87
CA ALA A 18 6.07 4.92 6.99
C ALA A 18 5.58 6.33 7.40
N ASP A 19 4.63 6.88 6.64
CA ASP A 19 4.02 8.19 6.83
C ASP A 19 2.52 8.03 7.11
N ALA A 20 2.19 7.88 8.39
CA ALA A 20 0.81 7.73 8.85
C ALA A 20 -0.05 8.97 8.54
N ALA A 21 0.56 10.15 8.50
CA ALA A 21 -0.15 11.40 8.23
C ALA A 21 -0.58 11.48 6.75
N ALA A 22 0.33 11.16 5.82
CA ALA A 22 0.06 11.10 4.39
C ALA A 22 -1.05 10.09 4.07
N TYR A 23 -0.98 8.90 4.67
CA TYR A 23 -2.04 7.90 4.57
C TYR A 23 -3.39 8.46 5.05
N LEU A 24 -3.44 9.01 6.26
CA LEU A 24 -4.68 9.57 6.82
C LEU A 24 -5.24 10.68 5.94
N ILE A 25 -4.39 11.57 5.42
CA ILE A 25 -4.82 12.62 4.49
C ILE A 25 -5.41 11.99 3.23
N GLY A 26 -4.78 10.97 2.65
CA GLY A 26 -5.24 10.30 1.43
C GLY A 26 -6.59 9.60 1.56
N VAL A 27 -6.92 9.08 2.75
CA VAL A 27 -8.11 8.22 2.96
C VAL A 27 -9.24 8.89 3.73
N THR A 28 -8.97 9.91 4.56
CA THR A 28 -10.02 10.55 5.38
C THR A 28 -10.74 11.68 4.66
N VAL A 29 -10.08 12.35 3.71
CA VAL A 29 -10.69 13.43 2.91
C VAL A 29 -11.40 12.90 1.67
N ARG A 30 -11.08 11.67 1.24
CA ARG A 30 -11.67 11.04 0.07
C ARG A 30 -13.02 10.42 0.42
N PRO A 31 -14.11 10.76 -0.31
CA PRO A 31 -15.39 10.12 -0.10
C PRO A 31 -15.31 8.61 -0.41
N GLY A 32 -16.04 7.80 0.35
CA GLY A 32 -16.21 6.35 0.09
C GLY A 32 -15.70 5.44 1.21
N TYR A 33 -14.67 5.82 1.98
CA TYR A 33 -14.14 4.94 3.04
C TYR A 33 -14.82 5.15 4.40
N ASN A 34 -15.29 6.35 4.73
CA ASN A 34 -16.12 6.63 5.92
C ASN A 34 -15.60 6.00 7.24
N PHE A 35 -14.28 5.96 7.45
CA PHE A 35 -13.72 5.43 8.69
C PHE A 35 -14.22 6.23 9.90
N PRO A 36 -14.56 5.57 11.03
CA PRO A 36 -15.15 6.25 12.18
C PRO A 36 -14.17 7.17 12.92
N ASN A 37 -12.85 6.92 12.80
CA ASN A 37 -11.78 7.76 13.33
C ASN A 37 -10.42 7.38 12.69
N ALA A 38 -9.37 8.13 13.02
CA ALA A 38 -8.02 7.92 12.49
C ALA A 38 -7.43 6.55 12.88
N ASP A 39 -7.64 6.09 14.11
CA ASP A 39 -7.15 4.78 14.58
C ASP A 39 -7.77 3.63 13.78
N ALA A 40 -9.06 3.72 13.45
CA ALA A 40 -9.74 2.74 12.60
C ALA A 40 -9.18 2.73 11.18
N ALA A 41 -8.92 3.90 10.60
CA ALA A 41 -8.31 4.02 9.28
C ALA A 41 -6.89 3.40 9.27
N LEU A 42 -6.07 3.71 10.28
CA LEU A 42 -4.73 3.15 10.42
C LEU A 42 -4.75 1.65 10.63
N GLY A 43 -5.64 1.16 11.51
CA GLY A 43 -5.82 -0.27 11.74
C GLY A 43 -6.17 -1.03 10.46
N TYR A 44 -7.08 -0.47 9.65
CA TYR A 44 -7.41 -1.05 8.34
C TYR A 44 -6.22 -1.03 7.37
N GLY A 45 -5.49 0.08 7.31
CA GLY A 45 -4.30 0.22 6.46
C GLY A 45 -3.19 -0.77 6.83
N TYR A 46 -2.89 -0.94 8.12
CA TYR A 46 -1.95 -1.96 8.58
C TYR A 46 -2.46 -3.39 8.32
N GLY A 47 -3.77 -3.62 8.41
CA GLY A 47 -4.38 -4.89 8.00
C GLY A 47 -4.11 -5.22 6.52
N ILE A 48 -4.18 -4.22 5.62
CA ILE A 48 -3.78 -4.41 4.22
C ILE A 48 -2.28 -4.75 4.13
N CYS A 49 -1.43 -4.06 4.88
CA CYS A 49 0.01 -4.33 4.92
C CYS A 49 0.32 -5.77 5.36
N ASP A 50 -0.38 -6.28 6.38
CA ASP A 50 -0.22 -7.66 6.85
C ASP A 50 -0.64 -8.67 5.79
N LYS A 51 -1.76 -8.43 5.09
CA LYS A 51 -2.22 -9.27 3.97
C LYS A 51 -1.16 -9.34 2.85
N VAL A 52 -0.59 -8.20 2.46
CA VAL A 52 0.45 -8.14 1.42
C VAL A 52 1.74 -8.81 1.90
N ALA A 53 2.15 -8.58 3.15
CA ALA A 53 3.33 -9.21 3.74
C ALA A 53 3.19 -10.75 3.84
N ALA A 54 1.98 -11.24 4.10
CA ALA A 54 1.65 -12.66 4.08
C ALA A 54 1.59 -13.26 2.66
N GLY A 55 1.78 -12.46 1.62
CA GLY A 55 1.77 -12.90 0.22
C GLY A 55 0.36 -13.17 -0.32
N GLN A 56 -0.68 -12.59 0.26
CA GLN A 56 -2.02 -12.68 -0.31
C GLN A 56 -2.05 -12.06 -1.72
N PRO A 57 -2.73 -12.70 -2.69
CA PRO A 57 -2.76 -12.20 -4.06
C PRO A 57 -3.54 -10.88 -4.14
N PHE A 58 -3.07 -9.95 -4.97
CA PHE A 58 -3.67 -8.62 -5.13
C PHE A 58 -5.17 -8.67 -5.40
N ALA A 59 -5.63 -9.61 -6.24
CA ALA A 59 -7.04 -9.77 -6.57
C ALA A 59 -7.92 -10.12 -5.34
N GLN A 60 -7.37 -10.87 -4.38
CA GLN A 60 -8.07 -11.18 -3.13
C GLN A 60 -8.14 -9.96 -2.23
N VAL A 61 -7.04 -9.23 -2.05
CA VAL A 61 -7.03 -7.99 -1.26
C VAL A 61 -7.99 -6.94 -1.85
N MET A 62 -8.03 -6.82 -3.18
CA MET A 62 -9.00 -6.00 -3.91
C MET A 62 -10.45 -6.41 -3.63
N GLY A 63 -10.73 -7.72 -3.66
CA GLY A 63 -12.06 -8.26 -3.34
C GLY A 63 -12.50 -8.00 -1.90
N ASP A 64 -11.60 -8.20 -0.95
CA ASP A 64 -11.85 -7.90 0.47
C ASP A 64 -12.18 -6.41 0.65
N VAL A 65 -11.36 -5.51 0.08
CA VAL A 65 -11.58 -4.06 0.19
C VAL A 65 -12.91 -3.65 -0.43
N ARG A 66 -13.24 -4.15 -1.63
CA ARG A 66 -14.54 -3.88 -2.24
C ARG A 66 -15.70 -4.36 -1.37
N GLY A 67 -15.58 -5.56 -0.79
CA GLY A 67 -16.58 -6.13 0.12
C GLY A 67 -16.76 -5.28 1.38
N ASP A 68 -15.66 -4.88 2.02
CA ASP A 68 -15.66 -4.11 3.26
C ASP A 68 -16.28 -2.70 3.07
N PHE A 69 -16.09 -2.08 1.91
CA PHE A 69 -16.68 -0.77 1.59
C PHE A 69 -17.97 -0.83 0.76
N GLY A 70 -18.45 -2.03 0.41
CA GLY A 70 -19.66 -2.22 -0.40
C GLY A 70 -19.61 -1.50 -1.75
N THR A 71 -18.45 -1.50 -2.41
CA THR A 71 -18.20 -0.79 -3.67
C THR A 71 -17.90 -1.74 -4.81
N ASP A 72 -18.38 -1.42 -6.01
CA ASP A 72 -17.99 -2.07 -7.27
C ASP A 72 -16.91 -1.27 -8.02
N ASP A 73 -16.31 -0.26 -7.40
CA ASP A 73 -15.26 0.59 -7.97
C ASP A 73 -13.85 0.04 -7.63
N ASP A 74 -13.15 -0.47 -8.64
CA ASP A 74 -11.77 -0.96 -8.55
C ASP A 74 -10.76 0.17 -8.36
N TYR A 75 -11.01 1.36 -8.87
CA TYR A 75 -10.16 2.50 -8.61
C TYR A 75 -10.20 2.86 -7.12
N GLN A 76 -11.39 2.85 -6.51
CA GLN A 76 -11.52 3.06 -5.06
C GLN A 76 -10.73 2.01 -4.26
N ALA A 77 -10.86 0.73 -4.60
CA ALA A 77 -10.15 -0.32 -3.87
C ALA A 77 -8.62 -0.27 -4.08
N SER A 78 -8.18 -0.14 -5.33
CA SER A 78 -6.76 -0.11 -5.68
C SER A 78 -6.04 1.14 -5.15
N TYR A 79 -6.73 2.28 -5.10
CA TYR A 79 -6.21 3.49 -4.48
C TYR A 79 -5.93 3.29 -3.00
N LEU A 80 -6.88 2.71 -2.24
CA LEU A 80 -6.69 2.48 -0.81
C LEU A 80 -5.53 1.53 -0.53
N ILE A 81 -5.43 0.45 -1.30
CA ILE A 81 -4.33 -0.53 -1.18
C ILE A 81 -2.99 0.14 -1.49
N SER A 82 -2.93 0.93 -2.57
CA SER A 82 -1.71 1.62 -2.97
C SER A 82 -1.29 2.68 -1.94
N GLN A 83 -2.24 3.40 -1.35
CA GLN A 83 -1.98 4.34 -0.26
C GLN A 83 -1.49 3.63 1.00
N ALA A 84 -2.17 2.56 1.44
CA ALA A 84 -1.75 1.80 2.62
C ALA A 84 -0.32 1.25 2.44
N VAL A 85 -0.02 0.64 1.30
CA VAL A 85 1.30 0.06 1.07
C VAL A 85 2.38 1.12 0.82
N GLY A 86 2.07 2.16 0.04
CA GLY A 86 3.01 3.23 -0.25
C GLY A 86 3.41 4.01 1.00
N GLU A 87 2.43 4.32 1.85
CA GLU A 87 2.63 5.20 2.99
C GLU A 87 2.87 4.44 4.30
N LEU A 88 2.29 3.26 4.56
CA LEU A 88 2.43 2.59 5.86
C LEU A 88 3.46 1.46 5.87
N CYS A 89 3.64 0.77 4.73
CA CYS A 89 4.51 -0.39 4.64
C CYS A 89 5.31 -0.40 3.31
N PRO A 90 6.20 0.58 3.12
CA PRO A 90 6.91 0.76 1.87
C PRO A 90 7.87 -0.39 1.52
N ALA A 91 8.31 -1.17 2.51
CA ALA A 91 9.12 -2.37 2.27
C ALA A 91 8.36 -3.44 1.46
N GLN A 92 7.04 -3.39 1.43
CA GLN A 92 6.15 -4.33 0.76
C GLN A 92 5.75 -3.88 -0.66
N ILE A 93 6.18 -2.71 -1.12
CA ILE A 93 5.83 -2.16 -2.45
C ILE A 93 6.17 -3.15 -3.57
N TRP A 94 7.33 -3.80 -3.50
CA TRP A 94 7.73 -4.75 -4.54
C TRP A 94 6.80 -5.97 -4.57
N GLN A 95 6.45 -6.51 -3.40
CA GLN A 95 5.52 -7.64 -3.26
C GLN A 95 4.14 -7.28 -3.83
N LEU A 96 3.62 -6.11 -3.48
CA LEU A 96 2.35 -5.60 -4.02
C LEU A 96 2.41 -5.52 -5.55
N ARG A 97 3.41 -4.83 -6.10
CA ARG A 97 3.56 -4.64 -7.56
C ARG A 97 3.68 -5.96 -8.31
N ASN A 98 4.47 -6.89 -7.77
CA ASN A 98 4.62 -8.22 -8.34
C ASN A 98 3.28 -8.98 -8.35
N SER A 99 2.52 -8.91 -7.25
CA SER A 99 1.21 -9.56 -7.15
C SER A 99 0.13 -8.92 -8.04
N ALA A 100 0.29 -7.64 -8.41
CA ALA A 100 -0.66 -6.89 -9.22
C ALA A 100 -0.36 -6.93 -10.73
N ALA A 101 0.80 -7.45 -11.17
CA ALA A 101 1.31 -7.33 -12.54
C ALA A 101 0.35 -7.84 -13.64
N HIS A 102 -0.58 -8.72 -13.31
CA HIS A 102 -1.57 -9.29 -14.22
C HIS A 102 -3.00 -9.16 -13.70
N TYR A 103 -3.24 -8.22 -12.80
CA TYR A 103 -4.57 -7.98 -12.29
C TYR A 103 -5.51 -7.53 -13.42
N GLN A 104 -6.69 -8.13 -13.44
CA GLN A 104 -7.80 -7.75 -14.30
C GLN A 104 -9.03 -7.62 -13.42
N SER A 105 -9.78 -6.54 -13.61
CA SER A 105 -11.05 -6.32 -12.92
C SER A 105 -12.00 -7.48 -13.22
N PRO A 106 -12.64 -8.07 -12.19
CA PRO A 106 -13.65 -9.08 -12.38
C PRO A 106 -14.84 -8.54 -13.20
N PRO A 107 -15.60 -9.41 -13.90
CA PRO A 107 -16.82 -9.00 -14.57
C PRO A 107 -17.79 -8.30 -13.62
N GLY A 108 -18.36 -7.17 -14.04
CA GLY A 108 -19.33 -6.40 -13.25
C GLY A 108 -18.72 -5.44 -12.21
N VAL A 109 -17.40 -5.32 -12.17
CA VAL A 109 -16.67 -4.31 -11.38
C VAL A 109 -16.25 -3.16 -12.29
N HIS A 110 -16.45 -1.93 -11.85
CA HIS A 110 -16.05 -0.70 -12.55
C HIS A 110 -14.53 -0.49 -12.39
N PRO A 111 -13.75 -0.53 -13.48
CA PRO A 111 -12.29 -0.36 -13.43
C PRO A 111 -11.84 1.08 -13.13
#